data_AF-C6K8P1-F1
#
_entry.id   AF-C6K8P1-F1
#
_cell.length_a   1.000
_cell.length_b   1.000
_cell.length_c   1.000
_cell.angle_alpha   90.00
_cell.angle_beta   90.00
_cell.angle_gamma   90.00
#
_symmetry.space_group_name_H-M   'P 1'
#
loop_
_entity.id
_entity.type
_entity.pdbx_description
1 polymer ?
#
loop_
_entity_poly.entity_id
_entity_poly.type
_entity_poly.pdbx_seq_one_letter_code
_entity_poly.pdbx_strand_id
1 'polypeptide(L)'
;LWSVGCIFAELLHGKPIFPGKDEPEQLNKIFELCGAPDEVNWPGVSKIPWYNNFKPTRPMKRRLREVFRHFDRHALELLERMLTLDPSQRISAKDALDAEYFWADPLPCDPKSLPKYESSHEFQ
;
A
#
# COMPACT_ATOMS: atom_id res chain seq x y z
N LEU A 1 -0.96 8.62 4.42
CA LEU A 1 -1.72 7.37 4.17
C LEU A 1 -0.92 6.32 3.41
N TRP A 2 -0.09 6.69 2.43
CA TRP A 2 0.76 5.72 1.72
C TRP A 2 1.57 4.82 2.66
N SER A 3 2.35 5.42 3.57
CA SER A 3 3.16 4.65 4.53
C SER A 3 2.32 3.76 5.45
N VAL A 4 1.13 4.21 5.84
CA VAL A 4 0.17 3.40 6.61
C VAL A 4 -0.29 2.20 5.79
N GLY A 5 -0.57 2.38 4.49
CA GLY A 5 -0.88 1.27 3.58
C GLY A 5 0.26 0.27 3.44
N CYS A 6 1.52 0.75 3.40
CA CYS A 6 2.68 -0.14 3.40
C CYS A 6 2.77 -0.98 4.68
N ILE A 7 2.64 -0.34 5.85
CA ILE A 7 2.65 -1.02 7.16
C ILE A 7 1.48 -1.99 7.26
N PHE A 8 0.28 -1.58 6.84
CA PHE A 8 -0.91 -2.40 6.89
C PHE A 8 -0.76 -3.67 6.04
N ALA A 9 -0.26 -3.53 4.81
CA ALA A 9 0.03 -4.67 3.96
C ALA A 9 1.15 -5.55 4.54
N GLU A 10 2.19 -4.96 5.12
CA GLU A 10 3.29 -5.69 5.75
C GLU A 10 2.83 -6.50 6.96
N LEU A 11 1.95 -5.96 7.80
CA LEU A 11 1.36 -6.68 8.95
C LEU A 11 0.59 -7.92 8.49
N LEU A 12 -0.17 -7.82 7.39
CA LEU A 12 -0.94 -8.93 6.84
C LEU A 12 -0.08 -9.91 6.02
N HIS A 13 0.98 -9.42 5.39
CA HIS A 13 1.85 -10.22 4.53
C HIS A 13 3.00 -10.89 5.29
N GLY A 14 3.40 -10.34 6.44
CA GLY A 14 4.51 -10.78 7.28
C GLY A 14 5.90 -10.33 6.83
N LYS A 15 6.00 -9.45 5.81
CA LYS A 15 7.27 -8.87 5.34
C LYS A 15 7.04 -7.56 4.56
N PRO A 16 8.07 -6.69 4.44
CA PRO A 16 7.95 -5.45 3.69
C PRO A 16 7.49 -5.68 2.24
N ILE A 17 6.53 -4.88 1.79
CA ILE A 17 5.95 -5.00 0.44
C ILE A 17 6.76 -4.28 -0.65
N PHE A 18 7.58 -3.30 -0.26
CA PHE A 18 8.47 -2.55 -1.17
C PHE A 18 9.89 -2.45 -0.60
N PRO A 19 10.67 -3.53 -0.57
CA PRO A 19 12.03 -3.53 -0.02
C PRO A 19 13.08 -3.10 -1.05
N GLY A 20 12.99 -1.88 -1.60
CA GLY A 20 14.00 -1.32 -2.52
C GLY A 20 15.25 -0.83 -1.81
N LYS A 21 16.42 -1.03 -2.43
CA LYS A 21 17.72 -0.62 -1.86
C LYS A 21 18.12 0.81 -2.22
N ASP A 22 17.56 1.33 -3.31
CA ASP A 22 17.75 2.69 -3.81
C ASP A 22 16.44 3.21 -4.43
N GLU A 23 16.39 4.48 -4.81
CA GLU A 23 15.19 5.10 -5.36
C GLU A 23 14.70 4.47 -6.68
N PRO A 24 15.57 4.16 -7.67
CA PRO A 24 15.16 3.42 -8.86
C PRO A 24 14.53 2.05 -8.56
N GLU A 25 15.16 1.26 -7.68
CA GLU A 25 14.65 -0.06 -7.31
C GLU A 25 13.34 0.06 -6.53
N GLN A 26 13.22 1.04 -5.65
CA GLN A 26 11.99 1.32 -4.89
C GLN A 26 10.82 1.66 -5.82
N LEU A 27 11.04 2.55 -6.79
CA LEU A 27 10.02 2.90 -7.78
C LEU A 27 9.64 1.70 -8.64
N ASN A 28 10.61 0.89 -9.07
CA ASN A 28 10.33 -0.31 -9.84
C ASN A 28 9.42 -1.29 -9.06
N LYS A 29 9.70 -1.54 -7.78
CA LYS A 29 8.85 -2.38 -6.92
C LYS A 29 7.44 -1.81 -6.74
N ILE A 30 7.33 -0.49 -6.59
CA ILE A 30 6.02 0.18 -6.54
C ILE A 30 5.26 -0.05 -7.85
N PHE A 31 5.89 0.14 -9.00
CA PHE A 31 5.24 0.00 -10.30
C PHE A 31 4.85 -1.45 -10.63
N GLU A 32 5.65 -2.44 -10.21
CA GLU A 32 5.35 -3.86 -10.36
C GLU A 32 4.04 -4.28 -9.64
N LEU A 33 3.72 -3.66 -8.51
CA LEU A 33 2.53 -3.96 -7.72
C LEU A 33 1.37 -3.01 -8.00
N CYS A 34 1.62 -1.70 -7.95
CA CYS A 34 0.62 -0.66 -8.03
C CYS A 34 0.28 -0.24 -9.46
N GLY A 35 1.09 -0.65 -10.44
CA GLY A 35 1.05 -0.19 -11.82
C GLY A 35 1.99 0.99 -12.06
N ALA A 36 2.38 1.19 -13.32
CA ALA A 36 3.17 2.36 -13.71
C ALA A 36 2.26 3.60 -13.79
N PRO A 37 2.71 4.77 -13.30
CA PRO A 37 1.94 5.99 -13.39
C PRO A 37 1.76 6.45 -14.84
N ASP A 38 0.53 6.77 -15.21
CA ASP A 38 0.15 7.35 -16.49
C ASP A 38 -0.95 8.41 -16.31
N GLU A 39 -1.29 9.12 -17.38
CA GLU A 39 -2.32 10.18 -17.33
C GLU A 39 -3.74 9.64 -17.08
N VAL A 40 -3.96 8.32 -17.10
CA VAL A 40 -5.24 7.70 -16.79
C VAL A 40 -5.37 7.45 -15.28
N ASN A 41 -4.34 6.88 -14.67
CA ASN A 41 -4.35 6.54 -13.24
C ASN A 41 -3.82 7.65 -12.32
N TRP A 42 -3.11 8.64 -12.88
CA TRP A 42 -2.64 9.83 -12.20
C TRP A 42 -2.60 11.01 -13.19
N PRO A 43 -3.73 11.73 -13.37
CA PRO A 43 -3.79 12.90 -14.23
C PRO A 43 -2.76 13.98 -13.82
N GLY A 44 -1.97 14.45 -14.78
CA GLY A 44 -0.91 15.44 -14.57
C GLY A 44 0.43 14.85 -14.16
N VAL A 45 0.56 13.53 -14.02
CA VAL A 45 1.83 12.89 -13.62
C VAL A 45 2.98 13.16 -14.60
N SER A 46 2.69 13.34 -15.88
CA SER A 46 3.70 13.71 -16.90
C SER A 46 4.38 15.04 -16.66
N LYS A 47 3.77 15.91 -15.84
CA LYS A 47 4.30 17.24 -15.48
C LYS A 47 5.19 17.21 -14.24
N ILE A 48 5.23 16.09 -13.52
CA ILE A 48 6.02 15.96 -12.29
C ILE A 48 7.51 15.87 -12.66
N PRO A 49 8.40 16.58 -11.95
CA PRO A 49 9.83 16.40 -12.11
C PRO A 49 10.22 14.92 -12.03
N TRP A 50 11.15 14.50 -12.90
CA TRP A 50 11.66 13.12 -12.96
C TRP A 50 10.69 12.05 -13.49
N TYR A 51 9.45 12.38 -13.87
CA TYR A 51 8.52 11.40 -14.46
C TYR A 51 9.16 10.65 -15.63
N ASN A 52 9.72 11.37 -16.61
CA ASN A 52 10.35 10.76 -17.78
C ASN A 52 11.65 10.00 -17.46
N ASN A 53 12.33 10.32 -16.35
CA ASN A 53 13.56 9.64 -15.93
C ASN A 53 13.28 8.26 -15.31
N PHE A 54 12.16 8.12 -14.59
CA PHE A 54 11.79 6.90 -13.90
C PHE A 54 10.65 6.13 -14.56
N LYS A 55 10.05 6.67 -15.63
CA LYS A 55 8.99 5.99 -16.37
C LYS A 55 9.50 4.64 -16.89
N PRO A 56 8.86 3.52 -16.53
CA PRO A 56 9.28 2.23 -17.02
C PRO A 56 9.07 2.12 -18.53
N THR A 57 9.97 1.41 -19.22
CA THR A 57 9.92 1.21 -20.67
C THR A 57 8.73 0.35 -21.10
N ARG A 58 8.26 -0.52 -20.20
CA ARG A 58 7.10 -1.38 -20.42
C ARG A 58 5.93 -0.92 -19.56
N PRO A 59 4.70 -0.90 -20.09
CA PRO A 59 3.51 -0.68 -19.26
C PRO A 59 3.42 -1.74 -18.17
N MET A 60 3.31 -1.30 -16.92
CA MET A 60 3.07 -2.19 -15.78
C MET A 60 1.64 -1.99 -15.32
N LYS A 61 0.85 -3.06 -15.30
CA LYS A 61 -0.53 -3.02 -14.80
C LYS A 61 -0.54 -3.17 -13.29
N ARG A 62 -1.54 -2.58 -12.64
CA ARG A 62 -1.80 -2.80 -11.21
C ARG A 62 -2.16 -4.27 -10.97
N ARG A 63 -1.45 -4.91 -10.03
CA ARG A 63 -1.62 -6.34 -9.69
C ARG A 63 -1.88 -6.58 -8.20
N LEU A 64 -2.13 -5.52 -7.43
CA LEU A 64 -2.32 -5.58 -5.98
C LEU A 64 -3.33 -6.67 -5.56
N ARG A 65 -4.51 -6.74 -6.19
CA ARG A 65 -5.52 -7.77 -5.90
C ARG A 65 -5.07 -9.19 -6.22
N GLU A 66 -4.27 -9.36 -7.28
CA GLU A 66 -3.75 -10.69 -7.65
C GLU A 66 -2.72 -11.16 -6.62
N VAL A 67 -1.82 -10.28 -6.21
CA VAL A 67 -0.73 -10.57 -5.27
C VAL A 67 -1.27 -10.84 -3.87
N PHE A 68 -2.20 -10.01 -3.40
CA PHE A 68 -2.80 -10.12 -2.07
C PHE A 68 -4.19 -10.76 -2.08
N ARG A 69 -4.47 -11.65 -3.05
CA ARG A 69 -5.75 -12.36 -3.17
C ARG A 69 -6.17 -13.18 -1.94
N HIS A 70 -5.23 -13.43 -1.03
CA HIS A 70 -5.41 -14.20 0.20
C HIS A 70 -5.79 -13.31 1.39
N PHE A 71 -5.73 -11.99 1.24
CA PHE A 71 -6.23 -11.08 2.27
C PHE A 71 -7.75 -11.13 2.31
N ASP A 72 -8.30 -10.77 3.47
CA ASP A 72 -9.71 -10.47 3.58
C ASP A 72 -10.14 -9.44 2.52
N ARG A 73 -11.38 -9.55 2.06
CA ARG A 73 -11.91 -8.69 1.00
C ARG A 73 -11.91 -7.21 1.41
N HIS A 74 -12.36 -6.90 2.61
CA HIS A 74 -12.45 -5.52 3.10
C HIS A 74 -11.05 -4.96 3.37
N ALA A 75 -10.13 -5.79 3.85
CA ALA A 75 -8.71 -5.43 3.96
C ALA A 75 -8.12 -5.03 2.61
N LEU A 76 -8.39 -5.83 1.58
CA LEU A 76 -7.90 -5.60 0.23
C LEU A 76 -8.48 -4.33 -0.40
N GLU A 77 -9.77 -4.07 -0.20
CA GLU A 77 -10.44 -2.84 -0.64
C GLU A 77 -9.85 -1.60 0.03
N LEU A 78 -9.61 -1.64 1.35
CA LEU A 78 -8.97 -0.54 2.07
C LEU A 78 -7.53 -0.32 1.58
N LEU A 79 -6.77 -1.40 1.43
CA LEU A 79 -5.37 -1.35 0.99
C LEU A 79 -5.24 -0.75 -0.41
N GLU A 80 -6.15 -1.07 -1.33
CA GLU A 80 -6.16 -0.46 -2.66
C GLU A 80 -6.30 1.05 -2.63
N ARG A 81 -7.21 1.55 -1.78
CA ARG A 81 -7.46 2.98 -1.61
C ARG A 81 -6.29 3.70 -0.93
N MET A 82 -5.58 3.02 -0.02
CA MET A 82 -4.35 3.54 0.62
C MET A 82 -3.17 3.59 -0.35
N LEU A 83 -3.01 2.59 -1.22
CA LEU A 83 -1.93 2.47 -2.20
C LEU A 83 -2.35 2.94 -3.61
N THR A 84 -3.16 4.01 -3.66
CA THR A 84 -3.45 4.75 -4.89
C THR A 84 -2.29 5.68 -5.23
N LEU A 85 -1.84 5.64 -6.49
CA LEU A 85 -0.66 6.39 -6.94
C LEU A 85 -0.91 7.90 -6.87
N ASP A 86 -2.01 8.37 -7.48
CA ASP A 86 -2.43 9.76 -7.41
C ASP A 86 -2.76 10.16 -5.96
N PRO A 87 -1.99 11.08 -5.34
CA PRO A 87 -2.25 11.52 -3.98
C PRO A 87 -3.61 12.20 -3.80
N SER A 88 -4.16 12.82 -4.85
CA SER A 88 -5.47 13.49 -4.80
C SER A 88 -6.65 12.51 -4.73
N GLN A 89 -6.46 11.29 -5.24
CA GLN A 89 -7.45 10.22 -5.21
C GLN A 89 -7.23 9.24 -4.06
N ARG A 90 -6.08 9.34 -3.37
CA ARG A 90 -5.75 8.48 -2.24
C ARG A 90 -6.66 8.79 -1.05
N ILE A 91 -7.14 7.73 -0.39
CA ILE A 91 -8.02 7.85 0.78
C ILE A 91 -7.40 8.75 1.86
N SER A 92 -8.24 9.53 2.52
CA SER A 92 -7.83 10.32 3.69
C SER A 92 -7.78 9.46 4.95
N ALA A 93 -7.18 9.97 6.04
CA ALA A 93 -7.16 9.26 7.31
C ALA A 93 -8.58 9.11 7.88
N LYS A 94 -9.38 10.16 7.74
CA LYS A 94 -10.78 10.18 8.19
C LYS A 94 -11.59 9.10 7.48
N ASP A 95 -11.57 9.09 6.15
CA ASP A 95 -12.37 8.13 5.37
C ASP A 95 -11.85 6.69 5.51
N ALA A 96 -10.57 6.51 5.86
CA ALA A 96 -10.00 5.19 6.13
C ALA A 96 -10.55 4.59 7.44
N LEU A 97 -10.79 5.40 8.47
CA LEU A 97 -11.39 4.94 9.73
C LEU A 97 -12.85 4.48 9.55
N ASP A 98 -13.53 5.02 8.55
CA ASP A 98 -14.90 4.65 8.20
C ASP A 98 -14.98 3.45 7.23
N ALA A 99 -13.84 2.82 6.90
CA ALA A 99 -13.83 1.67 6.00
C ALA A 99 -14.41 0.41 6.65
N GLU A 100 -15.17 -0.38 5.87
CA GLU A 100 -15.78 -1.65 6.29
C GLU A 100 -14.82 -2.59 7.02
N TYR A 101 -13.52 -2.57 6.67
CA TYR A 101 -12.50 -3.41 7.31
C TYR A 101 -12.47 -3.28 8.84
N PHE A 102 -12.79 -2.12 9.40
CA PHE A 102 -12.78 -1.90 10.84
C PHE A 102 -14.11 -2.22 11.55
N TRP A 103 -15.17 -2.47 10.77
CA TRP A 103 -16.54 -2.57 11.28
C TRP A 103 -17.29 -3.84 10.85
N ALA A 104 -16.74 -4.60 9.90
CA ALA A 104 -17.26 -5.90 9.49
C ALA A 104 -16.74 -7.02 10.40
N ASP A 105 -17.54 -8.06 10.59
CA ASP A 105 -17.12 -9.24 11.33
C ASP A 105 -15.99 -10.02 10.59
N PRO A 106 -15.01 -10.57 11.33
CA PRO A 106 -14.86 -10.49 12.77
C PRO A 106 -14.32 -9.13 13.23
N LEU A 107 -14.96 -8.56 14.25
CA LEU A 107 -14.46 -7.33 14.88
C LEU A 107 -13.06 -7.55 15.51
N PRO A 108 -12.29 -6.47 15.71
CA PRO A 108 -11.00 -6.54 16.38
C PRO A 108 -11.08 -7.27 17.73
N CYS A 109 -10.10 -8.12 18.01
CA CYS A 109 -10.01 -8.81 19.29
C CYS A 109 -9.90 -7.82 20.46
N ASP A 110 -10.36 -8.21 21.66
CA ASP A 110 -10.10 -7.43 22.87
C ASP A 110 -8.58 -7.23 23.02
N PRO A 111 -8.07 -5.98 23.15
CA PRO A 111 -6.65 -5.74 23.35
C PRO A 111 -6.01 -6.56 24.48
N LYS A 112 -6.78 -6.95 25.50
CA LYS A 112 -6.32 -7.82 26.60
C LYS A 112 -6.00 -9.25 26.17
N SER A 113 -6.54 -9.68 25.03
CA SER A 113 -6.30 -11.01 24.45
C SER A 113 -5.05 -11.05 23.55
N LEU A 114 -4.45 -9.90 23.24
CA LEU A 114 -3.22 -9.85 22.47
C LEU A 114 -2.09 -10.58 23.21
N PRO A 115 -1.29 -11.39 22.50
CA PRO A 115 -0.12 -12.02 23.08
C PRO A 115 0.85 -10.96 23.65
N LYS A 116 1.45 -11.26 24.80
CA LYS A 116 2.50 -10.44 25.39
C LYS A 116 3.83 -10.82 24.74
N TYR A 117 4.43 -9.88 24.04
CA TYR A 117 5.77 -10.03 23.48
C TYR A 117 6.80 -9.47 24.45
N GLU A 118 7.98 -10.09 24.49
CA GLU A 118 9.15 -9.47 25.11
C GLU A 118 9.52 -8.20 24.36
N SER A 119 10.23 -7.28 25.02
CA SER A 119 10.62 -6.03 24.39
C SER A 119 11.53 -6.30 23.19
N SER A 120 10.99 -6.13 21.99
CA SER A 120 11.73 -6.18 20.75
C SER A 120 12.03 -4.74 20.35
N HIS A 121 13.16 -4.22 20.85
CA HIS A 121 13.68 -2.95 20.35
C HIS A 121 14.45 -3.23 19.06
N GLU A 122 14.15 -2.48 18.00
CA GLU A 122 15.06 -2.41 16.86
C GLU A 122 16.40 -1.87 17.39
N PHE A 123 17.44 -2.69 17.33
CA PHE A 123 18.79 -2.23 17.57
C PHE A 123 19.19 -1.39 16.34
N GLN A 124 19.16 -0.06 16.51
CA GLN A 124 19.70 0.88 15.51
C GLN A 124 21.23 0.83 15.46
#